data_AF-A0AAD9MI31-F1
#
_entry.id   AF-A0AAD9MI31-F1
#
_cell.length_a   1.000
_cell.length_b   1.000
_cell.length_c   1.000
_cell.angle_alpha   90.00
_cell.angle_beta   90.00
_cell.angle_gamma   90.00
#
_symmetry.space_group_name_H-M   'P 1'
#
loop_
_entity.id
_entity.type
_entity.pdbx_description
1 polymer ?
#
loop_
_entity_poly.entity_id
_entity_poly.type
_entity_poly.pdbx_seq_one_letter_code
_entity_poly.pdbx_strand_id
1 'polypeptide(L)'
;MTSRPRSRPGLPFVSQPLIPEVRSRPAAMRILCLHGRGSNNEVLQMQTAAIRGLLVPEYEFEFVEGRVPHDEGNNWALYTSEFPNSQIITWTA
;
A
#
# COMPACT_ATOMS: atom_id res chain seq x y z
N MET A 1 3.81 69.43 -25.82
CA MET A 1 3.12 68.51 -26.75
C MET A 1 3.20 67.12 -26.16
N THR A 2 2.05 66.57 -25.82
CA THR A 2 1.82 65.37 -25.03
C THR A 2 1.69 64.13 -25.91
N SER A 3 2.29 63.01 -25.54
CA SER A 3 1.84 61.70 -26.03
C SER A 3 1.98 60.63 -24.94
N ARG A 4 0.85 60.31 -24.31
CA ARG A 4 0.70 59.16 -23.41
C ARG A 4 0.74 57.87 -24.24
N PRO A 5 1.39 56.78 -23.79
CA PRO A 5 1.12 55.46 -24.33
C PRO A 5 -0.24 54.97 -23.83
N ARG A 6 -1.01 54.39 -24.76
CA ARG A 6 -2.41 54.00 -24.62
C ARG A 6 -2.57 52.87 -23.59
N SER A 7 -3.47 53.05 -22.63
CA SER A 7 -3.97 52.01 -21.74
C SER A 7 -4.61 50.89 -22.55
N ARG A 8 -4.12 49.66 -22.40
CA ARG A 8 -4.79 48.47 -22.95
C ARG A 8 -6.14 48.30 -22.24
N PRO A 9 -7.23 48.01 -22.96
CA PRO A 9 -8.52 47.74 -22.32
C PRO A 9 -8.42 46.48 -21.46
N GLY A 10 -8.76 46.63 -20.17
CA GLY A 10 -8.79 45.54 -19.21
C GLY A 10 -9.85 44.52 -19.62
N LEU A 11 -9.42 43.26 -19.75
CA LEU A 11 -10.35 42.14 -19.76
C LEU A 11 -11.03 42.09 -18.38
N PRO A 12 -12.35 41.83 -18.29
CA PRO A 12 -12.99 41.64 -17.01
C PRO A 12 -12.32 40.47 -16.30
N PHE A 13 -11.81 40.72 -15.10
CA PHE A 13 -11.32 39.69 -14.20
C PHE A 13 -12.53 38.83 -13.82
N VAL A 14 -12.73 37.74 -14.55
CA VAL A 14 -13.72 36.73 -14.21
C VAL A 14 -13.23 36.06 -12.94
N SER A 15 -13.81 36.43 -11.81
CA SER A 15 -13.63 35.71 -10.55
C SER A 15 -14.13 34.29 -10.74
N GLN A 16 -13.20 33.37 -10.97
CA GLN A 16 -13.50 31.94 -11.03
C GLN A 16 -14.18 31.55 -9.71
N PRO A 17 -15.31 30.83 -9.74
CA PRO A 17 -15.93 30.36 -8.51
C PRO A 17 -14.97 29.41 -7.81
N LEU A 18 -14.80 29.60 -6.50
CA LEU A 18 -14.13 28.65 -5.60
C LEU A 18 -14.93 27.35 -5.61
N ILE A 19 -14.65 26.48 -6.57
CA ILE A 19 -15.02 25.07 -6.49
C ILE A 19 -14.29 24.58 -5.23
N PRO A 20 -14.98 24.05 -4.20
CA PRO A 20 -14.27 23.43 -3.10
C PRO A 20 -13.47 22.32 -3.74
N GLU A 21 -12.15 22.47 -3.73
CA GLU A 21 -11.23 21.48 -4.24
C GLU A 21 -11.50 20.24 -3.39
N VAL A 22 -12.33 19.34 -3.93
CA VAL A 22 -12.39 17.96 -3.48
C VAL A 22 -11.00 17.47 -3.83
N ARG A 23 -10.04 17.74 -2.94
CA ARG A 23 -8.78 17.03 -2.91
C ARG A 23 -9.22 15.59 -2.77
N SER A 24 -9.29 14.88 -3.89
CA SER A 24 -9.18 13.44 -3.88
C SER A 24 -7.93 13.20 -3.06
N ARG A 25 -8.10 12.76 -1.80
CA ARG A 25 -6.95 12.24 -1.05
C ARG A 25 -6.29 11.26 -2.02
N PRO A 26 -4.96 11.32 -2.23
CA PRO A 26 -4.32 10.33 -3.07
C PRO A 26 -4.80 8.98 -2.58
N ALA A 27 -5.51 8.24 -3.43
CA ALA A 27 -6.06 6.95 -3.04
C ALA A 27 -4.87 6.13 -2.54
N ALA A 28 -4.96 5.62 -1.32
CA ALA A 28 -3.85 4.88 -0.72
C ALA A 28 -3.38 3.80 -1.70
N MET A 29 -2.08 3.72 -1.93
CA MET A 29 -1.53 2.77 -2.90
C MET A 29 -1.75 1.35 -2.39
N ARG A 30 -2.37 0.50 -3.21
CA ARG A 30 -2.71 -0.87 -2.82
C ARG A 30 -1.59 -1.83 -3.19
N ILE A 31 -1.14 -2.61 -2.21
CA ILE A 31 -0.10 -3.63 -2.33
C ILE A 31 -0.73 -5.00 -2.18
N LEU A 32 -0.56 -5.86 -3.17
CA LEU A 32 -0.91 -7.27 -3.11
C LEU A 32 0.23 -8.07 -2.46
N CYS A 33 -0.07 -8.79 -1.39
CA CYS A 33 0.88 -9.58 -0.62
C CYS A 33 0.66 -11.08 -0.89
N LEU A 34 1.65 -11.71 -1.50
CA LEU A 34 1.65 -13.14 -1.83
C LEU A 34 2.68 -13.87 -0.96
N HIS A 35 2.23 -14.91 -0.25
CA HIS A 35 3.10 -15.69 0.62
C HIS A 35 3.96 -16.68 -0.18
N GLY A 36 5.09 -17.07 0.39
CA GLY A 36 5.94 -18.12 -0.17
C GLY A 36 5.35 -19.52 0.03
N ARG A 37 5.99 -20.52 -0.59
CA ARG A 37 5.64 -21.94 -0.41
C ARG A 37 5.79 -22.36 1.07
N GLY A 38 4.88 -23.18 1.57
CA GLY A 38 4.93 -23.70 2.94
C GLY A 38 4.62 -22.64 3.99
N SER A 39 3.87 -21.60 3.60
CA SER A 39 3.42 -20.51 4.45
C SER A 39 1.96 -20.20 4.11
N ASN A 40 1.39 -19.20 4.77
CA ASN A 40 0.04 -18.70 4.51
C ASN A 40 0.01 -17.17 4.65
N ASN A 41 -1.13 -16.58 4.37
CA ASN A 41 -1.38 -15.15 4.50
C ASN A 41 -1.15 -14.61 5.92
N GLU A 42 -1.49 -15.36 6.98
CA GLU A 42 -1.30 -14.93 8.37
C GLU A 42 0.18 -14.83 8.74
N VAL A 43 0.99 -15.80 8.34
CA VAL A 43 2.44 -15.79 8.57
C VAL A 43 3.09 -14.62 7.85
N LEU A 44 2.73 -14.37 6.58
CA LEU A 44 3.25 -13.21 5.85
C LEU A 44 2.81 -11.89 6.50
N GLN A 45 1.57 -11.81 6.98
CA GLN A 45 1.06 -10.64 7.68
C GLN A 45 1.85 -10.35 8.97
N MET A 46 2.15 -11.38 9.77
CA MET A 46 2.96 -11.23 10.98
C MET A 46 4.40 -10.81 10.66
N GLN A 47 5.04 -11.47 9.69
CA GLN A 47 6.42 -11.17 9.28
C GLN A 47 6.59 -9.74 8.72
N THR A 48 5.56 -9.20 8.08
CA THR A 48 5.59 -7.87 7.44
C THR A 48 5.05 -6.73 8.32
N ALA A 49 4.59 -7.02 9.54
CA ALA A 49 3.95 -6.05 10.42
C ALA A 49 4.80 -4.79 10.68
N ALA A 50 6.10 -4.96 10.91
CA ALA A 50 7.02 -3.84 11.17
C ALA A 50 7.15 -2.90 9.97
N ILE A 51 7.34 -3.44 8.76
CA ILE A 51 7.48 -2.64 7.53
C ILE A 51 6.16 -1.94 7.20
N ARG A 52 5.03 -2.65 7.36
CA ARG A 52 3.70 -2.07 7.15
C ARG A 52 3.41 -0.90 8.08
N GLY A 53 3.86 -0.97 9.33
CA GLY A 53 3.73 0.13 10.29
C GLY A 53 4.44 1.42 9.84
N LEU A 54 5.47 1.32 8.99
CA LEU A 54 6.21 2.46 8.45
C LEU A 54 5.56 3.06 7.18
N LEU A 55 4.61 2.35 6.57
CA LEU A 55 4.01 2.69 5.27
C LEU A 55 2.53 3.11 5.38
N VAL A 56 1.93 3.00 6.57
CA VAL A 56 0.58 3.53 6.81
C VAL A 56 0.70 5.02 7.17
N PRO A 57 -0.19 5.90 6.66
CA PRO A 57 -1.46 5.62 5.96
C PRO A 57 -1.41 5.64 4.42
N GLU A 58 -0.25 5.85 3.81
CA GLU A 58 -0.14 6.03 2.35
C GLU A 58 -0.38 4.75 1.56
N TYR A 59 -0.20 3.58 2.19
CA TYR A 59 -0.35 2.26 1.57
C TYR A 59 -1.38 1.38 2.26
N GLU A 60 -2.13 0.63 1.45
CA GLU A 60 -3.05 -0.43 1.87
C GLU A 60 -2.51 -1.79 1.44
N PHE A 61 -2.69 -2.82 2.27
CA PHE A 61 -2.14 -4.15 2.03
C PHE A 61 -3.25 -5.20 1.93
N GLU A 62 -3.29 -5.94 0.84
CA GLU A 62 -4.23 -7.04 0.58
C GLU A 62 -3.50 -8.37 0.58
N PHE A 63 -3.92 -9.28 1.47
CA PHE A 63 -3.32 -10.61 1.62
C PHE A 63 -4.24 -11.65 1.01
N VAL A 64 -3.69 -12.50 0.15
CA VAL A 64 -4.44 -13.56 -0.54
C VAL A 64 -3.82 -14.91 -0.25
N GLU A 65 -4.68 -15.89 0.05
CA GLU A 65 -4.29 -17.28 0.28
C GLU A 65 -4.27 -18.07 -1.02
N GLY A 66 -3.18 -18.79 -1.28
CA GLY A 66 -3.08 -19.73 -2.39
C GLY A 66 -4.03 -20.91 -2.23
N ARG A 67 -4.78 -21.27 -3.29
CA ARG A 67 -5.76 -22.37 -3.24
C ARG A 67 -5.23 -23.73 -3.67
N VAL A 68 -4.09 -23.75 -4.35
CA VAL A 68 -3.50 -24.98 -4.87
C VAL A 68 -2.44 -25.45 -3.89
N PRO A 69 -2.65 -26.61 -3.23
CA PRO A 69 -1.61 -27.20 -2.40
C PRO A 69 -0.45 -27.59 -3.31
N HIS A 70 0.77 -27.28 -2.88
CA HIS A 70 1.95 -27.58 -3.67
C HIS A 70 2.41 -29.02 -3.40
N ASP A 71 2.06 -29.92 -4.31
CA ASP A 71 2.16 -31.38 -4.22
C ASP A 71 3.35 -31.98 -4.98
N GLU A 72 4.39 -31.20 -5.28
CA GLU A 72 5.54 -31.70 -6.02
C GLU A 72 6.32 -32.72 -5.19
N GLY A 73 6.36 -33.96 -5.70
CA GLY A 73 6.96 -35.17 -5.13
C GLY A 73 8.48 -35.18 -4.93
N ASN A 74 9.11 -34.02 -4.76
CA ASN A 74 10.42 -33.92 -4.11
C ASN A 74 10.22 -33.10 -2.83
N ASN A 75 10.62 -33.68 -1.69
CA ASN A 75 10.45 -33.20 -0.29
C ASN A 75 11.03 -31.81 0.04
N TRP A 76 11.26 -30.92 -0.91
CA TRP A 76 11.87 -29.61 -0.70
C TRP A 76 11.00 -28.59 0.05
N ALA A 77 9.74 -28.94 0.39
CA ALA A 77 8.84 -28.04 1.09
C ALA A 77 7.92 -28.67 2.14
N LEU A 78 8.26 -29.86 2.64
CA LEU A 78 7.56 -30.47 3.78
C LEU A 78 7.88 -29.81 5.13
N TYR A 79 8.68 -28.74 5.16
CA TYR A 79 9.06 -28.03 6.39
C TYR A 79 8.12 -26.88 6.77
N THR A 80 6.79 -27.10 6.69
CA THR A 80 5.81 -26.16 7.28
C THR A 80 5.09 -26.75 8.50
N SER A 81 5.09 -28.08 8.66
CA SER A 81 4.61 -28.72 9.89
C SER A 81 5.56 -28.55 11.09
N GLU A 82 6.74 -27.95 10.91
CA GLU A 82 7.65 -27.63 12.01
C GLU A 82 7.38 -26.26 12.65
N PHE A 83 6.72 -25.31 11.99
CA PHE A 83 6.43 -24.01 12.61
C PHE A 83 5.54 -24.07 13.86
N PRO A 84 4.53 -24.96 13.98
CA PRO A 84 3.77 -25.12 15.21
C PRO A 84 4.61 -25.63 16.39
N ASN A 85 5.71 -26.35 16.12
CA ASN A 85 6.58 -26.97 17.13
C ASN A 85 7.94 -26.28 17.28
N SER A 86 8.27 -25.33 16.40
CA SER A 86 9.47 -24.53 16.48
C SER A 86 9.34 -23.50 17.61
N GLN A 87 10.31 -23.49 18.52
CA GLN A 87 10.39 -22.61 19.69
C GLN A 87 10.61 -21.11 19.34
N ILE A 88 10.30 -20.68 18.12
CA ILE A 88 10.70 -19.38 17.57
C ILE A 88 9.72 -18.25 17.97
N ILE A 89 8.62 -18.55 18.66
CA ILE A 89 7.76 -17.50 19.27
C ILE A 89 7.38 -17.90 20.70
N THR A 90 8.30 -17.70 21.64
CA THR A 90 7.93 -17.43 23.03
C THR A 90 8.53 -16.08 23.40
N TRP A 91 7.76 -15.01 23.21
CA TRP A 91 7.99 -13.77 23.92
C TRP A 91 7.58 -14.03 25.37
N THR A 92 8.55 -14.21 26.26
CA THR A 92 8.32 -14.04 27.70
C THR A 92 8.02 -12.59 28.00
N ALA A 93 7.02 -12.38 28.86
CA ALA A 93 6.60 -11.10 29.42
C ALA A 93 7.72 -10.37 30.17
#